data_AF-V5GQE5-F1
#
_entry.id   AF-V5GQE5-F1
#
_cell.length_a   1.000
_cell.length_b   1.000
_cell.length_c   1.000
_cell.angle_alpha   90.00
_cell.angle_beta   90.00
_cell.angle_gamma   90.00
#
_symmetry.space_group_name_H-M   'P 1'
#
loop_
_entity.id
_entity.type
_entity.pdbx_description
1 polymer ?
#
loop_
_entity_poly.entity_id
_entity_poly.type
_entity_poly.pdbx_seq_one_letter_code
_entity_poly.pdbx_strand_id
1 'polypeptide(L)'
;MEHIHSYLLDLPMLFRETGRSPEEACIQVFNEARRNVPSIVYIPSIDQWWELVAETVRAILIAQLQRLDPNIPILFLATADRLYKDLPSELRDIFSHYRNEVMEVEPPNCEIRRFFYKPLIIDSSLRLPRQPRERPKTPPPLLRAPTPPPPPLNEEECRKLYDKEEHTLRELRIFLRDMCKKLASNKL
;
A
#
# COMPACT_ATOMS: atom_id res chain seq x y z
N MET A 1 -0.59 11.55 27.13
CA MET A 1 0.03 12.37 26.07
C MET A 1 -0.82 12.21 24.80
N GLU A 2 -2.14 12.29 24.96
CA GLU A 2 -2.95 13.48 24.63
C GLU A 2 -3.07 13.65 23.11
N HIS A 3 -4.12 13.06 22.55
CA HIS A 3 -4.51 13.19 21.15
C HIS A 3 -5.00 14.62 20.90
N ILE A 4 -4.08 15.56 20.67
CA ILE A 4 -4.43 16.89 20.20
C ILE A 4 -5.00 16.75 18.79
N HIS A 5 -6.14 17.38 18.53
CA HIS A 5 -6.77 17.31 17.22
C HIS A 5 -5.98 18.11 16.20
N SER A 6 -5.46 17.45 15.16
CA SER A 6 -4.75 18.09 14.06
C SER A 6 -5.65 18.23 12.84
N TYR A 7 -5.70 19.44 12.30
CA TYR A 7 -6.44 19.82 11.12
C TYR A 7 -5.47 20.26 10.04
N LEU A 8 -5.48 19.58 8.90
CA LEU A 8 -4.65 19.93 7.75
C LEU A 8 -5.45 20.84 6.82
N LEU A 9 -4.95 22.05 6.57
CA LEU A 9 -5.48 22.97 5.57
C LEU A 9 -4.50 23.02 4.38
N ASP A 10 -4.73 22.15 3.41
CA ASP A 10 -3.92 22.00 2.20
C ASP A 10 -4.82 22.06 0.95
N LEU A 11 -4.24 22.33 -0.21
CA LEU A 11 -4.95 22.39 -1.49
C LEU A 11 -5.75 21.11 -1.79
N PRO A 12 -5.19 19.89 -1.66
CA PRO A 12 -5.96 18.67 -1.91
C PRO A 12 -7.13 18.50 -0.96
N MET A 13 -7.04 19.05 0.26
CA MET A 13 -8.14 19.03 1.23
C MET A 13 -9.26 19.97 0.80
N LEU A 14 -8.94 21.19 0.36
CA LEU A 14 -9.92 22.16 -0.14
C LEU A 14 -10.71 21.65 -1.35
N PHE A 15 -10.07 20.87 -2.23
CA PHE A 15 -10.71 20.30 -3.43
C PHE A 15 -11.14 18.85 -3.29
N ARG A 16 -11.14 18.30 -2.06
CA ARG A 16 -11.45 16.89 -1.81
C ARG A 16 -12.91 16.53 -2.13
N GLU A 17 -13.84 17.45 -1.84
CA GLU A 17 -15.28 17.20 -1.95
C GLU A 17 -15.86 17.88 -3.19
N THR A 18 -16.19 17.08 -4.21
CA THR A 18 -16.80 17.55 -5.45
C THR A 18 -18.26 17.99 -5.19
N GLY A 19 -18.45 19.26 -4.86
CA GLY A 19 -19.77 19.84 -4.55
C GLY A 19 -19.73 20.89 -3.47
N ARG A 20 -18.63 20.95 -2.70
CA ARG A 20 -18.39 22.00 -1.71
C ARG A 20 -17.48 23.07 -2.30
N SER A 21 -17.78 24.34 -2.03
CA SER A 21 -16.86 25.41 -2.42
C SER A 21 -15.63 25.42 -1.49
N PRO A 22 -14.43 25.79 -1.99
CA PRO A 22 -13.23 25.85 -1.18
C PRO A 22 -13.37 26.84 0.00
N GLU A 23 -14.20 27.87 -0.16
CA GLU A 23 -14.58 28.81 0.91
C GLU A 23 -15.26 28.10 2.08
N GLU A 24 -16.24 27.24 1.78
CA GLU A 24 -17.00 26.54 2.81
C GLU A 24 -16.15 25.46 3.50
N ALA A 25 -15.30 24.78 2.74
CA ALA A 25 -14.32 23.83 3.29
C ALA A 25 -13.37 24.53 4.29
N CYS A 26 -12.86 25.72 3.93
CA CYS A 26 -12.03 26.51 4.84
C CYS A 26 -12.78 26.88 6.14
N ILE A 27 -14.03 27.36 6.03
CA ILE A 27 -14.83 27.71 7.21
C ILE A 27 -15.09 26.50 8.11
N GLN A 28 -15.37 25.35 7.52
CA GLN A 28 -15.62 24.13 8.28
C GLN A 28 -14.40 23.73 9.12
N VAL A 29 -13.20 23.76 8.55
CA VAL A 29 -11.97 23.39 9.26
C VAL A 29 -11.78 24.27 10.50
N PHE A 30 -11.98 25.58 10.37
CA PHE A 30 -11.91 26.48 11.52
C PHE A 30 -13.01 26.21 12.56
N ASN A 31 -14.22 25.87 12.11
CA ASN A 31 -15.31 25.51 13.02
C ASN A 31 -15.03 24.19 13.78
N GLU A 32 -14.46 23.19 13.11
CA GLU A 32 -14.06 21.93 13.73
C GLU A 32 -12.90 22.12 14.70
N ALA A 33 -11.89 22.92 14.32
CA ALA A 33 -10.79 23.29 15.19
C ALA A 33 -11.26 24.02 16.45
N ARG A 34 -12.23 24.93 16.33
CA ARG A 34 -12.88 25.63 17.46
C ARG A 34 -13.73 24.71 18.33
N ARG A 35 -14.36 23.69 17.74
CA ARG A 35 -15.20 22.75 18.48
C ARG A 35 -14.37 21.75 19.31
N ASN A 36 -13.21 21.35 18.79
CA ASN A 36 -12.38 20.28 19.35
C ASN A 36 -11.07 20.83 19.95
N VAL A 37 -11.19 21.79 20.85
CA VAL A 37 -10.08 22.45 21.51
C VAL A 37 -9.57 21.58 22.68
N PRO A 38 -8.25 21.41 22.89
CA PRO A 38 -7.13 22.03 22.16
C PRO A 38 -6.89 21.40 20.77
N SER A 39 -6.59 22.24 19.77
CA SER A 39 -6.38 21.80 18.39
C SER A 39 -5.22 22.51 17.69
N ILE A 40 -4.73 21.91 16.60
CA ILE A 40 -3.66 22.43 15.76
C ILE A 40 -4.21 22.55 14.33
N VAL A 41 -4.11 23.72 13.73
CA VAL A 41 -4.37 23.93 12.31
C VAL A 41 -3.01 24.04 11.60
N TYR A 42 -2.73 23.09 10.72
CA TYR A 42 -1.47 23.00 9.98
C TYR A 42 -1.67 23.32 8.50
N ILE A 43 -0.87 24.26 7.97
CA ILE A 43 -0.84 24.64 6.56
C ILE A 43 0.56 24.34 6.00
N PRO A 44 0.72 23.30 5.17
CA PRO A 44 1.98 23.04 4.50
C PRO A 44 2.21 24.07 3.37
N SER A 45 3.47 24.49 3.17
CA SER A 45 3.92 25.35 2.06
C SER A 45 2.93 26.49 1.75
N ILE A 46 2.66 27.31 2.77
CA ILE A 46 1.67 28.39 2.74
C ILE A 46 1.93 29.40 1.63
N ASP A 47 3.18 29.57 1.19
CA ASP A 47 3.55 30.41 0.06
C ASP A 47 2.90 29.93 -1.25
N GLN A 48 2.97 28.64 -1.53
CA GLN A 48 2.34 28.05 -2.72
C GLN A 48 0.81 27.98 -2.57
N TRP A 49 0.34 27.62 -1.39
CA TRP A 49 -1.09 27.61 -1.06
C TRP A 49 -1.71 28.99 -1.29
N TRP A 50 -1.04 30.04 -0.82
CA TRP A 50 -1.52 31.42 -0.97
C TRP A 50 -1.61 31.80 -2.45
N GLU A 51 -0.59 31.52 -3.26
CA GLU A 51 -0.59 31.85 -4.69
C GLU A 51 -1.70 31.14 -5.48
N LEU A 52 -2.01 29.89 -5.15
CA LEU A 52 -2.95 29.04 -5.90
C LEU A 52 -4.41 29.22 -5.50
N VAL A 53 -4.68 29.64 -4.27
CA VAL A 53 -6.04 29.80 -3.75
C VAL A 53 -6.65 31.14 -4.22
N ALA A 54 -7.95 31.14 -4.51
CA ALA A 54 -8.70 32.34 -4.89
C ALA A 54 -8.70 33.40 -3.78
N GLU A 55 -8.75 34.68 -4.16
CA GLU A 55 -8.74 35.82 -3.22
C GLU A 55 -9.89 35.77 -2.21
N THR A 56 -11.05 35.21 -2.60
CA THR A 56 -12.21 34.99 -1.73
C THR A 56 -11.86 34.11 -0.52
N VAL A 57 -11.17 33.00 -0.75
CA VAL A 57 -10.77 32.06 0.31
C VAL A 57 -9.68 32.67 1.20
N ARG A 58 -8.75 33.45 0.64
CA ARG A 58 -7.74 34.19 1.42
C ARG A 58 -8.41 35.19 2.37
N ALA A 59 -9.38 35.96 1.88
CA ALA A 59 -10.14 36.89 2.70
C ALA A 59 -10.92 36.18 3.80
N ILE A 60 -11.51 35.01 3.50
CA ILE A 60 -12.20 34.19 4.50
C ILE A 60 -11.24 33.66 5.56
N LEU A 61 -10.03 33.21 5.18
CA LEU A 61 -9.01 32.78 6.13
C LEU A 61 -8.68 33.90 7.13
N ILE A 62 -8.38 35.10 6.61
CA ILE A 62 -8.06 36.28 7.42
C ILE A 62 -9.24 36.63 8.34
N ALA A 63 -10.47 36.63 7.81
CA ALA A 63 -11.66 36.91 8.60
C ALA A 63 -11.89 35.84 9.69
N GLN A 64 -11.59 34.57 9.43
CA GLN A 64 -11.70 33.52 10.45
C GLN A 64 -10.64 33.69 11.53
N LEU A 65 -9.40 34.06 11.17
CA LEU A 65 -8.32 34.34 12.13
C LEU A 65 -8.67 35.54 13.03
N GLN A 66 -9.18 36.64 12.45
CA GLN A 66 -9.59 37.83 13.21
C GLN A 66 -10.76 37.57 14.16
N ARG A 67 -11.59 36.57 13.88
CA ARG A 67 -12.73 36.16 14.72
C ARG A 67 -12.35 35.21 15.85
N LEU A 68 -11.12 34.70 15.89
CA LEU A 68 -10.68 33.84 16.98
C LEU A 68 -10.52 34.66 18.26
N ASP A 69 -11.08 34.15 19.36
CA ASP A 69 -10.82 34.70 20.69
C ASP A 69 -9.38 34.36 21.09
N PRO A 70 -8.58 35.35 21.53
CA PRO A 70 -7.19 35.14 21.97
C PRO A 70 -7.00 34.08 23.06
N ASN A 71 -8.05 33.74 23.81
CA ASN A 71 -7.98 32.76 24.90
C ASN A 71 -8.22 31.31 24.46
N ILE A 72 -8.54 31.05 23.19
CA ILE A 72 -8.81 29.69 22.71
C ILE A 72 -7.47 28.98 22.42
N PRO A 73 -7.18 27.81 23.02
CA PRO A 73 -5.95 27.08 22.76
C PRO A 73 -6.00 26.35 21.40
N ILE A 74 -5.87 27.14 20.32
CA ILE A 74 -5.67 26.67 18.95
C ILE A 74 -4.27 27.11 18.51
N LEU A 75 -3.44 26.16 18.11
CA LEU A 75 -2.13 26.44 17.52
C LEU A 75 -2.29 26.53 16.00
N PHE A 76 -1.90 27.66 15.43
CA PHE A 76 -1.82 27.84 13.98
C PHE A 76 -0.37 27.65 13.54
N LEU A 77 -0.11 26.63 12.73
CA LEU A 77 1.21 26.26 12.25
C LEU A 77 1.24 26.31 10.72
N ALA A 78 2.17 27.08 10.15
CA ALA A 78 2.39 27.10 8.72
C ALA A 78 3.88 26.87 8.41
N THR A 79 4.15 26.18 7.30
CA THR A 79 5.50 26.05 6.74
C THR A 79 5.58 26.79 5.42
N ALA A 80 6.75 27.33 5.09
CA ALA A 80 7.00 28.02 3.82
C ALA A 80 8.39 27.64 3.30
N ASP A 81 8.53 27.54 1.98
CA ASP A 81 9.80 27.21 1.33
C ASP A 81 10.63 28.47 0.99
N ARG A 82 10.05 29.66 1.18
CA ARG A 82 10.68 30.97 0.93
C ARG A 82 11.05 31.66 2.24
N LEU A 83 12.02 32.58 2.16
CA LEU A 83 12.37 33.44 3.28
C LEU A 83 11.17 34.31 3.68
N TYR A 84 11.04 34.56 4.98
CA TYR A 84 9.94 35.38 5.52
C TYR A 84 9.85 36.78 4.88
N LYS A 85 10.98 37.34 4.43
CA LYS A 85 11.03 38.65 3.77
C LYS A 85 10.32 38.66 2.41
N ASP A 86 10.35 37.52 1.72
CA ASP A 86 9.81 37.35 0.36
C ASP A 86 8.36 36.88 0.36
N LEU A 87 7.77 36.63 1.53
CA LEU A 87 6.35 36.31 1.67
C LEU A 87 5.47 37.54 1.38
N PRO A 88 4.26 37.33 0.83
CA PRO A 88 3.22 38.34 0.70
C PRO A 88 2.98 39.12 2.00
N SER A 89 2.64 40.41 1.87
CA SER A 89 2.35 41.29 3.01
C SER A 89 1.32 40.69 3.96
N GLU A 90 0.27 40.10 3.41
CA GLU A 90 -0.85 39.56 4.17
C GLU A 90 -0.42 38.39 5.07
N LEU A 91 0.52 37.56 4.60
CA LEU A 91 1.07 36.46 5.40
C LEU A 91 1.98 36.95 6.52
N ARG A 92 2.74 38.02 6.27
CA ARG A 92 3.60 38.68 7.27
C ARG A 92 2.78 39.43 8.33
N ASP A 93 1.57 39.84 7.99
CA ASP A 93 0.64 40.44 8.96
C ASP A 93 0.00 39.38 9.87
N ILE A 94 -0.18 38.14 9.38
CA ILE A 94 -0.68 37.01 10.16
C ILE A 94 0.38 36.51 11.14
N PHE A 95 1.64 36.37 10.70
CA PHE A 95 2.74 35.85 11.52
C PHE A 95 3.75 36.96 11.82
N SER A 96 3.89 37.37 13.07
CA SER A 96 4.79 38.48 13.41
C SER A 96 6.18 38.01 13.83
N HIS A 97 7.19 38.46 13.10
CA HIS A 97 8.59 38.25 13.52
C HIS A 97 8.89 38.86 14.90
N TYR A 98 8.27 39.99 15.25
CA TYR A 98 8.45 40.64 16.56
C TYR A 98 7.93 39.82 17.74
N ARG A 99 6.97 38.92 17.48
CA ARG A 99 6.35 38.06 18.50
C ARG A 99 7.04 36.69 18.63
N ASN A 100 8.17 36.49 17.94
CA ASN A 100 8.84 35.19 17.84
C ASN A 100 7.91 34.07 17.30
N GLU A 101 6.95 34.43 16.46
CA GLU A 101 6.04 33.47 15.80
C GLU A 101 6.66 32.84 14.54
N VAL A 102 7.82 33.34 14.12
CA VAL A 102 8.52 32.91 12.90
C VAL A 102 9.83 32.24 13.29
N MET A 103 9.99 30.99 12.85
CA MET A 103 11.22 30.22 13.03
C MET A 103 11.84 29.93 11.66
N GLU A 104 13.06 30.40 11.45
CA GLU A 104 13.83 30.09 10.25
C GLU A 104 14.63 28.80 10.46
N VAL A 105 14.44 27.83 9.57
CA VAL A 105 15.16 26.55 9.63
C VAL A 105 16.44 26.68 8.82
N GLU A 106 17.56 26.74 9.51
CA GLU A 106 18.87 26.79 8.88
C GLU A 106 19.29 25.42 8.31
N PRO A 107 20.05 25.39 7.21
CA PRO A 107 20.60 24.15 6.67
C PRO A 107 21.53 23.48 7.70
N PRO A 108 21.50 22.15 7.83
CA PRO A 108 22.26 21.46 8.86
C PRO A 108 23.77 21.63 8.64
N ASN A 109 24.51 21.92 9.71
CA ASN A 109 25.95 22.09 9.67
C ASN A 109 26.70 20.77 9.37
N CYS A 110 27.98 20.84 8.98
CA CYS A 110 28.81 19.68 8.64
C CYS A 110 28.83 18.61 9.73
N GLU A 111 28.90 19.00 11.00
CA GLU A 111 28.89 18.08 12.14
C GLU A 111 27.56 17.33 12.26
N ILE A 112 26.43 18.03 12.10
CA ILE A 112 25.08 17.43 12.15
C ILE A 112 24.93 16.46 10.98
N ARG A 113 25.34 16.85 9.76
CA ARG A 113 25.33 15.97 8.59
C ARG A 113 26.18 14.73 8.83
N ARG A 114 27.40 14.89 9.36
CA ARG A 114 28.28 13.76 9.69
C ARG A 114 27.63 12.83 10.71
N PHE A 115 27.02 13.38 11.77
CA PHE A 115 26.32 12.58 12.77
C PHE A 115 25.14 11.81 12.18
N PHE A 116 24.34 12.45 11.32
CA PHE A 116 23.21 11.82 10.64
C PHE A 116 23.65 10.70 9.68
N TYR A 117 24.70 10.93 8.88
CA TYR A 117 25.15 9.96 7.87
C TYR A 117 26.08 8.87 8.40
N LYS A 118 26.78 9.09 9.51
CA LYS A 118 27.69 8.11 10.10
C LYS A 118 27.03 6.73 10.31
N PRO A 119 25.86 6.61 10.96
CA PRO A 119 25.22 5.30 11.13
C PRO A 119 24.73 4.69 9.82
N LEU A 120 24.37 5.52 8.84
CA LEU A 120 23.83 5.09 7.56
C LEU A 120 24.89 4.63 6.56
N ILE A 121 26.08 5.21 6.61
CA ILE A 121 27.17 4.95 5.66
C ILE A 121 28.30 4.18 6.34
N ILE A 122 28.83 4.71 7.43
CA ILE A 122 30.00 4.13 8.10
C ILE A 122 29.57 2.89 8.88
N ASP A 123 28.60 3.01 9.78
CA ASP A 123 28.22 1.88 10.63
C ASP A 123 27.48 0.80 9.84
N SER A 124 26.84 1.13 8.72
CA SER A 124 26.24 0.13 7.83
C SER A 124 27.28 -0.61 6.99
N SER A 125 28.30 0.08 6.47
CA SER A 125 29.38 -0.54 5.68
C SER A 125 30.30 -1.43 6.54
N LEU A 126 30.43 -1.10 7.82
CA LEU A 126 31.19 -1.90 8.79
C LEU A 126 30.37 -3.09 9.33
N ARG A 127 29.06 -3.16 9.09
CA ARG A 127 28.27 -4.34 9.49
C ARG A 127 28.63 -5.51 8.59
N LEU A 128 29.05 -6.61 9.22
CA LEU A 128 29.21 -7.88 8.55
C LEU A 128 27.88 -8.27 7.87
N PRO A 129 27.93 -8.81 6.64
CA PRO A 129 26.75 -9.36 5.98
C PRO A 129 26.04 -10.33 6.93
N ARG A 130 24.71 -10.25 6.99
CA ARG A 130 23.93 -11.22 7.79
C ARG A 130 24.33 -12.61 7.31
N GLN A 131 24.78 -13.45 8.25
CA GLN A 131 25.09 -14.83 7.92
C GLN A 131 23.86 -15.45 7.24
N PRO A 132 24.04 -16.18 6.12
CA PRO A 132 22.94 -16.88 5.49
C PRO A 132 22.23 -17.70 6.55
N ARG A 133 20.93 -17.43 6.77
CA ARG A 133 20.12 -18.30 7.62
C ARG A 133 20.22 -19.70 7.01
N GLU A 134 20.54 -20.69 7.84
CA GLU A 134 20.46 -22.08 7.43
C GLU A 134 19.05 -22.31 6.87
N ARG A 135 18.97 -22.55 5.57
CA ARG A 135 17.71 -22.95 4.96
C ARG A 135 17.39 -24.32 5.57
N PRO A 136 16.17 -24.55 6.08
CA PRO A 136 15.80 -25.87 6.54
C PRO A 136 16.06 -26.85 5.39
N LYS A 137 16.90 -27.87 5.67
CA LYS A 137 17.23 -28.90 4.70
C LYS A 137 15.91 -29.47 4.19
N THR A 138 15.73 -29.50 2.87
CA THR A 138 14.53 -30.09 2.27
C THR A 138 14.41 -31.52 2.81
N PRO A 139 13.28 -31.88 3.45
CA PRO A 139 13.12 -33.23 3.96
C PRO A 139 13.25 -34.22 2.80
N PRO A 140 13.83 -35.42 3.03
CA PRO A 140 13.93 -36.44 2.00
C PRO A 140 12.53 -36.75 1.44
N PRO A 141 12.42 -37.06 0.13
CA PRO A 141 11.14 -37.32 -0.49
C PRO A 141 10.45 -38.50 0.21
N LEU A 142 9.21 -38.26 0.65
CA LEU A 142 8.40 -39.29 1.29
C LEU A 142 8.10 -40.41 0.29
N LEU A 143 8.07 -41.65 0.79
CA LEU A 143 7.64 -42.80 0.00
C LEU A 143 6.20 -42.57 -0.45
N ARG A 144 5.94 -42.79 -1.75
CA ARG A 144 4.57 -42.73 -2.28
C ARG A 144 3.73 -43.79 -1.56
N ALA A 145 2.56 -43.38 -1.08
CA ALA A 145 1.61 -44.31 -0.48
C ALA A 145 1.26 -45.43 -1.49
N PRO A 146 1.06 -46.67 -1.03
CA PRO A 146 0.56 -47.74 -1.89
C PRO A 146 -0.78 -47.30 -2.51
N THR A 147 -0.91 -47.43 -3.83
CA THR A 147 -2.19 -47.18 -4.50
C THR A 147 -3.24 -48.14 -3.94
N PRO A 148 -4.43 -47.64 -3.55
CA PRO A 148 -5.51 -48.52 -3.11
C PRO A 148 -5.85 -49.51 -4.23
N PRO A 149 -6.22 -50.77 -3.89
CA PRO A 149 -6.63 -51.73 -4.89
C PRO A 149 -7.82 -51.18 -5.69
N PRO A 150 -7.87 -51.44 -7.02
CA PRO A 150 -9.00 -51.00 -7.83
C PRO A 150 -10.31 -51.55 -7.23
N PRO A 151 -11.42 -50.78 -7.29
CA PRO A 151 -12.71 -51.23 -6.82
C PRO A 151 -13.08 -52.57 -7.48
N PRO A 152 -13.74 -53.50 -6.75
CA PRO A 152 -14.27 -54.71 -7.36
C PRO A 152 -15.28 -54.32 -8.45
N LEU A 153 -15.20 -54.98 -9.60
CA LEU A 153 -16.07 -54.73 -10.75
C LEU A 153 -17.53 -55.05 -10.37
N ASN A 154 -18.46 -54.18 -10.74
CA ASN A 154 -19.89 -54.43 -10.58
C ASN A 154 -20.35 -55.60 -11.47
N GLU A 155 -21.47 -56.26 -11.13
CA GLU A 155 -22.00 -57.41 -11.91
C GLU A 155 -22.15 -57.10 -13.41
N GLU A 156 -22.60 -55.88 -13.75
CA GLU A 156 -22.71 -55.42 -15.14
C GLU A 156 -21.35 -55.29 -15.83
N GLU A 157 -20.32 -54.86 -15.11
CA GLU A 157 -18.97 -54.70 -15.64
C GLU A 157 -18.29 -56.06 -15.81
N CYS A 158 -18.49 -56.98 -14.86
CA CYS A 158 -18.09 -58.38 -14.99
C CYS A 158 -18.70 -59.03 -16.23
N ARG A 159 -20.00 -58.81 -16.48
CA ARG A 159 -20.67 -59.33 -17.68
C ARG A 159 -20.08 -58.74 -18.96
N LYS A 160 -19.85 -57.43 -19.02
CA LYS A 160 -19.20 -56.77 -20.16
C LYS A 160 -17.77 -57.27 -20.39
N LEU A 161 -17.04 -57.57 -19.31
CA LEU A 161 -15.70 -58.13 -19.40
C LEU A 161 -15.74 -59.54 -19.98
N TYR A 162 -16.64 -60.39 -19.48
CA TYR A 162 -16.85 -61.75 -19.97
C TYR A 162 -17.22 -61.77 -21.47
N ASP A 163 -18.15 -60.91 -21.90
CA ASP A 163 -18.54 -60.82 -23.31
C ASP A 163 -17.37 -60.40 -24.22
N LYS A 164 -16.50 -59.52 -23.73
CA LYS A 164 -15.26 -59.14 -24.45
C LYS A 164 -14.26 -60.29 -24.50
N GLU A 165 -14.08 -61.02 -23.42
CA GLU A 165 -13.19 -62.18 -23.37
C GLU A 165 -13.68 -63.28 -24.31
N GLU A 166 -14.97 -63.61 -24.30
CA GLU A 166 -15.57 -64.58 -25.25
C GLU A 166 -15.42 -64.13 -26.70
N HIS A 167 -15.63 -62.83 -26.99
CA HIS A 167 -15.42 -62.29 -28.32
C HIS A 167 -13.97 -62.46 -28.79
N THR A 168 -13.00 -62.07 -27.95
CA THR A 168 -11.57 -62.19 -28.29
C THR A 168 -11.11 -63.65 -28.42
N LEU A 169 -11.61 -64.56 -27.58
CA LEU A 169 -11.35 -66.00 -27.70
C LEU A 169 -11.92 -66.58 -28.98
N ARG A 170 -13.11 -66.15 -29.40
CA ARG A 170 -13.69 -66.55 -30.68
C ARG A 170 -12.85 -66.08 -31.85
N GLU A 171 -12.39 -64.83 -31.85
CA GLU A 171 -11.49 -64.29 -32.87
C GLU A 171 -10.18 -65.08 -32.93
N LEU A 172 -9.56 -65.33 -31.78
CA LEU A 172 -8.34 -66.15 -31.68
C LEU A 172 -8.56 -67.57 -32.23
N ARG A 173 -9.70 -68.22 -31.93
CA ARG A 173 -10.03 -69.54 -32.47
C ARG A 173 -10.22 -69.53 -33.98
N ILE A 174 -10.79 -68.47 -34.55
CA ILE A 174 -10.93 -68.32 -36.01
C ILE A 174 -9.53 -68.13 -36.62
N PHE A 175 -8.74 -67.21 -36.07
CA PHE A 175 -7.40 -66.90 -36.55
C PHE A 175 -6.49 -68.13 -36.53
N LEU A 176 -6.45 -68.87 -35.42
CA LEU A 176 -5.65 -70.09 -35.29
C LEU A 176 -6.10 -71.16 -36.28
N ARG A 177 -7.42 -71.32 -36.51
CA ARG A 177 -7.94 -72.27 -37.49
C ARG A 177 -7.53 -71.90 -38.91
N ASP A 178 -7.58 -70.63 -39.26
CA ASP A 178 -7.14 -70.15 -40.56
C ASP A 178 -5.62 -70.29 -40.74
N MET A 179 -4.83 -70.06 -39.68
CA MET A 179 -3.40 -70.36 -39.68
C MET A 179 -3.13 -71.86 -39.88
N CYS A 180 -3.83 -72.74 -39.15
CA CYS A 180 -3.71 -74.18 -39.31
C CYS A 180 -4.13 -74.65 -40.71
N LYS A 181 -5.19 -74.07 -41.29
CA LYS A 181 -5.59 -74.34 -42.68
C LYS A 181 -4.53 -73.89 -43.68
N LYS A 182 -3.97 -72.68 -43.52
CA LYS A 182 -2.90 -72.16 -44.39
C LYS A 182 -1.62 -73.01 -44.31
N LEU A 183 -1.30 -73.52 -43.12
CA LEU A 183 -0.19 -74.46 -42.93
C LEU A 183 -0.48 -75.82 -43.58
N ALA A 184 -1.70 -76.36 -43.44
CA ALA A 184 -2.08 -77.65 -44.02
C ALA A 184 -2.27 -77.61 -45.55
N SER A 185 -2.68 -76.47 -46.12
CA SER A 185 -2.81 -76.28 -47.57
C SER A 185 -1.49 -75.97 -48.26
N ASN A 186 -0.45 -75.58 -47.51
CA ASN A 186 0.94 -75.64 -47.97
C ASN A 186 1.40 -77.11 -47.92
N LYS A 187 0.86 -77.94 -48.81
CA LYS A 187 1.55 -79.18 -49.19
C LYS A 187 2.61 -78.80 -50.22
N LEU A 188 3.87 -79.06 -49.86
CA LEU A 188 4.97 -79.29 -50.81
C LEU A 188 4.54 -80.28 -51.89
#